data_AF-A0A9D2JP95-F1
#
_entry.id   AF-A0A9D2JP95-F1
#
_cell.length_a   1.000
_cell.length_b   1.000
_cell.length_c   1.000
_cell.angle_alpha   90.00
_cell.angle_beta   90.00
_cell.angle_gamma   90.00
#
_symmetry.space_group_name_H-M   'P 1'
#
loop_
_entity.id
_entity.type
_entity.pdbx_description
1 polymer ?
#
loop_
_entity_poly.entity_id
_entity_poly.type
_entity_poly.pdbx_seq_one_letter_code
_entity_poly.pdbx_strand_id
1 'polypeptide(L)'
;MEFVIGIILVLSFFGLAYYCVKGHNLMIGFLVIATIWTALSLLGTLVASPEFIAENEILQFGGDSGTSLVSILNNIYQSAPEGWGTTLVNVCWGAWFGRVLMETGIASTLIRKTVELGGDR
;
A
#
# COMPACT_ATOMS: atom_id res chain seq x y z
N MET A 1 25.64 3.99 -8.82
CA MET A 1 25.12 2.86 -8.00
C MET A 1 23.60 2.94 -7.86
N GLU A 2 23.06 4.16 -7.83
CA GLU A 2 21.63 4.45 -7.68
C GLU A 2 20.77 3.76 -8.74
N PHE A 3 21.17 3.80 -10.01
CA PHE A 3 20.44 3.13 -11.10
C PHE A 3 20.32 1.61 -10.92
N VAL A 4 21.34 0.96 -10.36
CA VAL A 4 21.32 -0.49 -10.10
C VAL A 4 20.30 -0.80 -9.01
N ILE A 5 20.29 -0.02 -7.93
CA ILE A 5 19.30 -0.15 -6.85
C ILE A 5 17.89 0.09 -7.42
N GLY A 6 17.70 1.13 -8.22
CA GLY A 6 16.44 1.43 -8.89
C GLY A 6 15.92 0.27 -9.75
N ILE A 7 16.79 -0.35 -10.55
CA ILE A 7 16.43 -1.53 -11.37
C ILE A 7 16.01 -2.71 -10.47
N ILE A 8 16.74 -2.98 -9.37
CA ILE A 8 16.40 -4.06 -8.44
C ILE A 8 15.04 -3.81 -7.77
N LEU A 9 14.73 -2.57 -7.40
CA LEU A 9 13.43 -2.20 -6.84
C LEU A 9 12.29 -2.48 -7.83
N VAL A 10 12.47 -2.11 -9.09
CA VAL A 10 11.48 -2.39 -10.15
C VAL A 10 11.32 -3.90 -10.38
N LEU A 11 12.42 -4.66 -10.47
CA LEU A 11 12.36 -6.11 -10.65
C LEU A 11 11.69 -6.82 -9.47
N SER A 12 11.99 -6.41 -8.24
CA SER A 12 11.36 -6.98 -7.04
C SER A 12 9.86 -6.64 -6.96
N PHE A 13 9.44 -5.47 -7.46
CA PHE A 13 8.01 -5.15 -7.62
C PHE A 13 7.29 -6.14 -8.55
N PHE A 14 7.85 -6.43 -9.73
CA PHE A 14 7.30 -7.44 -10.63
C PHE A 14 7.32 -8.84 -10.00
N GLY A 15 8.34 -9.15 -9.19
CA GLY A 15 8.39 -10.36 -8.39
C GLY A 15 7.21 -10.50 -7.42
N LEU A 16 6.87 -9.41 -6.72
CA LEU A 16 5.68 -9.37 -5.86
C LEU A 16 4.40 -9.55 -6.67
N ALA A 17 4.25 -8.84 -7.80
CA ALA A 17 3.07 -8.97 -8.65
C ALA A 17 2.85 -10.43 -9.09
N TYR A 18 3.92 -11.12 -9.52
CA TYR A 18 3.86 -12.53 -9.85
C TYR A 18 3.48 -13.41 -8.66
N TYR A 19 4.07 -13.15 -7.48
CA TYR A 19 3.74 -13.87 -6.24
C TYR A 19 2.25 -13.75 -5.89
N CYS A 20 1.67 -12.55 -6.03
CA CYS A 20 0.26 -12.26 -5.79
C CYS A 20 -0.65 -12.95 -6.82
N VAL A 21 -0.28 -12.94 -8.10
CA VAL A 21 -1.04 -13.63 -9.17
C VAL A 21 -1.12 -15.14 -8.91
N LYS A 22 -0.08 -15.73 -8.31
CA LYS A 22 -0.09 -17.14 -7.92
C LYS A 22 -0.95 -17.46 -6.68
N GLY A 23 -1.60 -16.47 -6.07
CA GLY A 23 -2.52 -16.68 -4.96
C GLY A 23 -1.85 -16.98 -3.62
N HIS A 24 -0.56 -16.63 -3.46
CA HIS A 24 0.10 -16.74 -2.16
C HIS A 24 -0.39 -15.66 -1.17
N ASN A 25 0.05 -15.74 0.08
CA ASN A 25 -0.36 -14.79 1.12
C ASN A 25 0.20 -13.39 0.87
N LEU A 26 -0.67 -12.48 0.47
CA LEU A 26 -0.35 -11.09 0.15
C LEU A 26 0.39 -10.34 1.29
N MET A 27 0.02 -10.59 2.54
CA MET A 27 0.63 -9.92 3.70
C MET A 27 2.09 -10.33 3.88
N ILE A 28 2.41 -11.61 3.66
CA ILE A 28 3.79 -12.10 3.69
C ILE A 28 4.58 -11.50 2.53
N GLY A 29 3.96 -11.41 1.35
CA GLY A 29 4.55 -10.73 0.18
C GLY A 29 4.94 -9.29 0.49
N PHE A 30 4.01 -8.50 1.06
CA PHE A 30 4.28 -7.12 1.47
C PHE A 30 5.37 -7.00 2.53
N LEU A 31 5.38 -7.89 3.54
CA LEU A 31 6.42 -7.88 4.56
C LEU A 31 7.81 -8.11 3.95
N VAL A 32 7.94 -9.15 3.09
CA VAL A 32 9.21 -9.50 2.45
C VAL A 32 9.70 -8.36 1.56
N ILE A 33 8.84 -7.78 0.72
CA ILE A 33 9.27 -6.69 -0.16
C ILE A 33 9.61 -5.42 0.62
N ALA A 34 8.86 -5.09 1.68
CA ALA A 34 9.16 -3.93 2.53
C ALA A 34 10.52 -4.08 3.19
N THR A 35 10.86 -5.29 3.68
CA THR A 35 12.18 -5.58 4.23
C THR A 35 13.29 -5.49 3.19
N ILE A 36 13.08 -6.04 1.99
CA ILE A 36 14.07 -5.95 0.90
C ILE A 36 14.31 -4.50 0.51
N TRP A 37 13.26 -3.71 0.31
CA TRP A 37 13.38 -2.30 -0.09
C TRP A 37 14.02 -1.46 1.01
N THR A 38 13.65 -1.69 2.27
CA THR A 38 14.29 -1.01 3.41
C THR A 38 15.78 -1.31 3.46
N ALA A 39 16.17 -2.58 3.35
CA ALA A 39 17.58 -2.97 3.39
C ALA A 39 18.37 -2.40 2.20
N LEU A 40 17.81 -2.45 0.99
CA LEU A 40 18.45 -1.88 -0.21
C LEU A 40 18.63 -0.38 -0.10
N SER A 41 17.64 0.35 0.41
CA SER A 41 17.73 1.80 0.61
C SER A 41 18.77 2.16 1.67
N LEU A 42 18.79 1.45 2.81
CA LEU A 42 19.75 1.71 3.89
C LEU A 42 21.19 1.33 3.52
N LEU A 43 21.41 0.21 2.84
CA LEU A 43 22.74 -0.18 2.38
C LEU A 43 23.19 0.68 1.19
N GLY A 44 22.23 1.13 0.37
CA GLY A 44 22.47 2.00 -0.76
C GLY A 44 23.09 3.33 -0.39
N THR A 45 22.74 3.91 0.77
CA THR A 45 23.31 5.19 1.21
C THR A 45 24.80 5.13 1.54
N LEU A 46 25.36 3.94 1.83
CA LEU A 46 26.79 3.77 2.07
C LEU A 46 27.65 3.96 0.81
N VAL A 47 27.03 3.86 -0.36
CA VAL A 47 27.69 3.81 -1.67
C VAL A 47 27.05 4.77 -2.69
N ALA A 48 25.99 5.47 -2.31
CA ALA A 48 25.35 6.50 -3.11
C ALA A 48 26.19 7.78 -3.14
N SER A 49 26.00 8.59 -4.18
CA SER A 49 26.66 9.89 -4.27
C SER A 49 26.14 10.87 -3.20
N PRO A 50 26.98 11.79 -2.67
CA PRO A 50 26.55 12.80 -1.71
C PRO A 50 25.44 13.72 -2.25
N GLU A 51 25.48 14.02 -3.55
CA GLU A 51 24.46 14.81 -4.25
C GLU A 51 23.10 14.12 -4.19
N PHE A 52 23.05 12.81 -4.48
CA PHE A 52 21.82 12.03 -4.41
C PHE A 52 21.27 11.96 -2.98
N ILE A 53 22.12 11.83 -1.96
CA ILE A 53 21.68 11.83 -0.56
C ILE A 53 21.15 13.21 -0.16
N ALA A 54 21.76 14.30 -0.64
CA ALA A 54 21.30 15.66 -0.37
C ALA A 54 19.91 15.95 -0.98
N GLU A 55 19.61 15.40 -2.16
CA GLU A 55 18.29 15.53 -2.81
C GLU A 55 17.20 14.66 -2.16
N ASN A 56 17.59 13.61 -1.41
CA ASN A 56 16.66 12.65 -0.82
C ASN A 56 16.66 12.75 0.71
N GLU A 57 15.82 13.64 1.26
CA GLU A 57 15.69 13.88 2.71
C GLU A 57 15.40 12.59 3.51
N ILE A 58 14.64 11.65 2.94
CA ILE A 58 14.29 10.36 3.58
C ILE A 58 15.54 9.48 3.82
N LEU A 59 16.61 9.68 3.04
CA LEU A 59 17.86 8.93 3.15
C LEU A 59 18.87 9.59 4.12
N GLN A 60 18.55 10.75 4.69
CA GLN A 60 19.41 11.50 5.62
C GLN A 60 19.15 11.11 7.08
N PHE A 61 19.35 9.83 7.39
CA PHE A 61 19.17 9.29 8.72
C PHE A 61 20.44 9.49 9.58
N GLY A 62 20.34 10.35 10.60
CA GLY A 62 21.41 10.67 11.55
C GLY A 62 22.00 12.08 11.36
N GLY A 63 22.20 12.79 12.48
CA GLY A 63 22.59 14.21 12.52
C GLY A 63 21.49 15.11 13.09
N ASP A 64 21.65 16.44 12.99
CA ASP A 64 20.66 17.47 13.40
C ASP A 64 19.38 17.48 12.52
N SER A 65 19.17 16.47 11.66
CA SER A 65 18.07 16.35 10.69
C SER A 65 16.71 15.93 11.29
N GLY A 66 16.62 15.70 12.61
CA GLY A 66 15.36 15.37 13.30
C GLY A 66 14.71 14.02 12.92
N THR A 67 15.24 13.31 11.93
CA THR A 67 14.73 12.03 11.41
C THR A 67 15.65 10.90 11.83
N SER A 68 15.25 10.21 12.90
CA SER A 68 15.98 9.04 13.42
C SER A 68 15.75 7.80 12.54
N LEU A 69 16.72 6.89 12.50
CA LEU A 69 16.54 5.59 11.83
C LEU A 69 15.35 4.81 12.43
N VAL A 70 15.13 4.95 13.74
CA VAL A 70 13.98 4.36 14.45
C VAL A 70 12.66 4.94 13.95
N SER A 71 12.56 6.25 13.70
CA SER A 71 11.34 6.86 13.18
C SER A 71 11.03 6.42 11.74
N ILE A 72 12.06 6.21 10.91
CA ILE A 72 11.87 5.64 9.56
C ILE A 72 11.34 4.21 9.67
N LEU A 73 11.95 3.38 10.53
CA LEU A 73 11.49 2.00 10.72
C LEU A 73 10.06 1.92 11.27
N ASN A 74 9.70 2.79 12.22
CA ASN A 74 8.34 2.90 12.73
C ASN A 74 7.35 3.30 11.63
N ASN A 75 7.71 4.26 10.77
CA ASN A 75 6.85 4.63 9.64
C ASN A 75 6.61 3.44 8.70
N ILE A 76 7.64 2.64 8.40
CA ILE A 76 7.54 1.50 7.47
C ILE A 76 6.78 0.32 8.08
N TYR A 77 7.08 -0.06 9.32
CA TYR A 77 6.57 -1.31 9.92
C TYR A 77 5.40 -1.13 10.87
N GLN A 78 5.12 0.08 11.34
CA GLN A 78 4.02 0.37 12.26
C GLN A 78 2.96 1.24 11.58
N SER A 79 3.32 2.46 11.19
CA SER A 79 2.34 3.42 10.67
C SER A 79 1.75 3.02 9.33
N ALA A 80 2.56 2.45 8.42
CA ALA A 80 2.05 2.00 7.13
C ALA A 80 1.00 0.88 7.26
N PRO A 81 1.23 -0.23 8.00
CA PRO A 81 0.19 -1.22 8.27
C PRO A 81 -1.03 -0.68 9.03
N GLU A 82 -0.83 0.25 9.98
CA GLU A 82 -1.92 0.88 10.72
C GLU A 82 -2.86 1.67 9.79
N GLY A 83 -2.29 2.41 8.83
CA GLY A 83 -3.06 3.20 7.85
C GLY A 83 -4.03 2.36 7.00
N TRP A 84 -3.70 1.09 6.75
CA TRP A 84 -4.56 0.16 6.01
C TRP A 84 -5.85 -0.22 6.75
N GLY A 85 -5.90 -0.04 8.08
CA GLY A 85 -7.07 -0.38 8.89
C GLY A 85 -8.34 0.35 8.44
N THR A 86 -8.22 1.63 8.06
CA THR A 86 -9.36 2.42 7.57
C THR A 86 -9.93 1.89 6.26
N THR A 87 -9.05 1.47 5.34
CA THR A 87 -9.46 0.85 4.07
C THR A 87 -10.18 -0.48 4.31
N LEU A 88 -9.68 -1.29 5.24
CA LEU A 88 -10.31 -2.57 5.60
C LEU A 88 -11.74 -2.35 6.12
N VAL A 89 -11.93 -1.38 7.02
CA VAL A 89 -13.26 -1.04 7.57
C VAL A 89 -14.22 -0.62 6.45
N ASN A 90 -13.77 0.22 5.51
CA ASN A 90 -14.58 0.64 4.37
C ASN A 90 -15.01 -0.54 3.49
N VAL A 91 -14.10 -1.49 3.24
CA VAL A 91 -14.40 -2.70 2.47
C VAL A 91 -15.38 -3.60 3.21
N CYS A 92 -15.19 -3.83 4.51
CA CYS A 92 -16.09 -4.62 5.33
C CYS A 92 -17.50 -4.01 5.37
N TRP A 93 -17.60 -2.70 5.58
CA TRP A 93 -18.87 -1.99 5.61
C TRP A 93 -19.56 -2.00 4.25
N GLY A 94 -18.82 -1.74 3.17
CA GLY A 94 -19.36 -1.79 1.81
C GLY A 94 -19.89 -3.17 1.43
N ALA A 95 -19.15 -4.24 1.75
CA ALA A 95 -19.57 -5.60 1.50
C ALA A 95 -20.80 -6.01 2.34
N TRP A 96 -20.83 -5.65 3.62
CA TRP A 96 -21.96 -5.91 4.50
C TRP A 96 -23.20 -5.13 4.07
N PHE A 97 -23.08 -3.82 3.86
CA PHE A 97 -24.18 -2.96 3.45
C PHE A 97 -24.75 -3.38 2.09
N GLY A 98 -23.88 -3.78 1.15
CA GLY A 98 -24.30 -4.38 -0.11
C GLY A 98 -25.18 -5.62 0.08
N ARG A 99 -24.81 -6.53 1.00
CA ARG A 99 -25.66 -7.69 1.34
C ARG A 99 -26.98 -7.27 1.96
N VAL A 100 -26.97 -6.32 2.90
CA VAL A 100 -28.21 -5.83 3.54
C VAL A 100 -29.18 -5.28 2.49
N LEU A 101 -28.73 -4.45 1.56
CA LEU A 101 -29.58 -3.89 0.50
C LEU A 101 -30.21 -4.96 -0.41
N MET A 102 -29.48 -6.06 -0.65
CA MET A 102 -29.94 -7.18 -1.46
C MET A 102 -30.90 -8.08 -0.70
N GLU A 103 -30.55 -8.50 0.53
CA GLU A 103 -31.36 -9.41 1.36
C GLU A 103 -32.67 -8.78 1.84
N THR A 104 -32.68 -7.46 2.09
CA THR A 104 -33.89 -6.72 2.49
C THR A 104 -34.80 -6.35 1.32
N GLY A 105 -34.35 -6.54 0.07
CA GLY A 105 -35.11 -6.13 -1.12
C GLY A 105 -35.18 -4.62 -1.36
N ILE A 106 -34.43 -3.80 -0.59
CA ILE A 106 -34.35 -2.35 -0.77
C ILE A 106 -33.84 -2.02 -2.17
N ALA A 107 -32.79 -2.72 -2.65
CA ALA A 107 -32.22 -2.51 -3.98
C ALA A 107 -33.28 -2.75 -5.08
N SER A 108 -34.00 -3.86 -5.00
CA SER A 108 -35.08 -4.20 -5.95
C SER A 108 -36.22 -3.18 -5.93
N THR A 109 -36.56 -2.67 -4.74
CA THR A 109 -37.61 -1.66 -4.57
C THR A 109 -37.20 -0.32 -5.18
N LEU A 110 -35.95 0.11 -4.95
CA LEU A 110 -35.38 1.30 -5.57
C LEU A 110 -35.38 1.20 -7.10
N ILE A 111 -34.89 0.09 -7.65
CA ILE A 111 -34.88 -0.15 -9.11
C ILE A 111 -36.28 -0.04 -9.68
N ARG A 112 -37.27 -0.73 -9.09
CA ARG A 112 -38.67 -0.64 -9.57
C ARG A 112 -39.21 0.78 -9.51
N LYS A 113 -39.03 1.49 -8.39
CA LYS A 113 -39.53 2.86 -8.23
C LYS A 113 -38.87 3.83 -9.19
N THR A 114 -37.58 3.69 -9.45
CA THR A 114 -36.87 4.49 -10.45
C THR A 114 -37.39 4.22 -11.87
N VAL A 115 -37.66 2.97 -12.22
CA VAL A 115 -38.22 2.58 -13.53
C VAL A 115 -39.66 3.08 -13.69
N GLU A 116 -40.51 2.89 -12.67
CA GLU A 116 -41.90 3.37 -12.63
C GLU A 116 -41.98 4.91 -12.79
N LEU A 117 -41.08 5.65 -12.14
CA LEU A 117 -40.99 7.11 -12.27
C LEU A 117 -40.37 7.55 -13.61
N GLY A 118 -39.62 6.68 -14.27
CA GLY A 118 -39.03 6.88 -15.60
C GLY A 118 -40.00 6.71 -16.76
N GLY A 119 -41.25 6.29 -16.50
CA GLY A 119 -42.31 6.19 -17.50
C GLY A 119 -42.52 4.80 -18.09
N ASP A 120 -41.78 3.80 -17.63
CA ASP A 120 -42.08 2.39 -17.92
C ASP A 120 -43.12 1.91 -16.89
N ARG A 121 -44.28 1.48 -17.36
CA ARG A 121 -45.39 0.99 -16.50
C ARG A 121 -45.34 -0.52 -16.35
#